data_AF-A0A5C7IBK9-F1
#
_entry.id   AF-A0A5C7IBK9-F1
#
_cell.length_a   1.000
_cell.length_b   1.000
_cell.length_c   1.000
_cell.angle_alpha   90.00
_cell.angle_beta   90.00
_cell.angle_gamma   90.00
#
_symmetry.space_group_name_H-M   'P 1'
#
loop_
_entity.id
_entity.type
_entity.pdbx_description
1 polymer ?
#
loop_
_entity_poly.entity_id
_entity_poly.type
_entity_poly.pdbx_seq_one_letter_code
_entity_poly.pdbx_strand_id
1 'polypeptide(L)'
;MGALNYAMLIHITLLLMSLAITTTLSQAPRNQTFKFINQGEFGDQIIEYDASYRVIRNEDHIFLTRPFRLCFYNTTPDAFIFAIRAGLPNEESLMRWVWDANRNDPVRENATLTFGRNGNFVLAEADGRVAWQTNTANKGVTGIKLLPNGNLVLHDKNGKFIWQSFDHPTDTLLAGKSVKINGRDKLVSRTSDMVGSDGPYSIHLDHKGFTMYSGETVPTSPGNRRLLQVRPIGNGQQINQNRLNYNATYSFLRLGSDGNLKAYTYYDQVSYLKWEESFAFFSSYFIRECALPSKCCTYGLCDKGMCVAYPSPNGLLGWSQSCTLPRPPPCGKISAGKVDYYKIVGVEHFLNPYMDDSEKPMKVGECRDKCNKDCKCLGFIYKEDTSKCLLAPLLGTLIKDVNTSVGYIKYAR
;
A
#
# COMPACT_ATOMS: atom_id res chain seq x y z
N MET A 1 13.79 -66.99 38.32
CA MET A 1 13.52 -66.24 37.09
C MET A 1 12.33 -65.26 37.18
N GLY A 2 11.64 -65.09 38.31
CA GLY A 2 10.44 -64.23 38.38
C GLY A 2 10.64 -62.76 38.85
N ALA A 3 11.72 -62.46 39.58
CA ALA A 3 11.89 -61.15 40.22
C ALA A 3 12.50 -60.05 39.32
N LEU A 4 13.35 -60.41 38.34
CA LEU A 4 13.95 -59.45 37.40
C LEU A 4 12.91 -58.84 36.44
N ASN A 5 11.85 -59.57 36.11
CA ASN A 5 10.82 -59.09 35.18
C ASN A 5 9.95 -57.98 35.78
N TYR A 6 9.68 -58.00 37.08
CA TYR A 6 8.84 -56.97 37.72
C TYR A 6 9.56 -55.63 37.84
N ALA A 7 10.85 -55.64 38.20
CA ALA A 7 11.65 -54.41 38.29
C ALA A 7 11.82 -53.73 36.92
N MET A 8 12.02 -54.53 35.86
CA MET A 8 12.11 -54.02 34.49
C MET A 8 10.77 -53.46 34.00
N LEU A 9 9.65 -54.10 34.33
CA LEU A 9 8.32 -53.63 33.98
C LEU A 9 7.97 -52.31 34.69
N ILE A 10 8.35 -52.16 35.96
CA ILE A 10 8.14 -50.93 36.75
C ILE A 10 9.02 -49.80 36.22
N HIS A 11 10.26 -50.07 35.82
CA HIS A 11 11.12 -49.06 35.18
C HIS A 11 10.60 -48.66 33.81
N ILE A 12 10.08 -49.58 33.01
CA ILE A 12 9.48 -49.26 31.70
C ILE A 12 8.19 -48.45 31.87
N THR A 13 7.34 -48.75 32.86
CA THR A 13 6.13 -47.95 33.13
C THR A 13 6.44 -46.58 33.72
N LEU A 14 7.46 -46.45 34.58
CA LEU A 14 7.94 -45.15 35.05
C LEU A 14 8.61 -44.33 33.93
N LEU A 15 9.32 -44.98 33.01
CA LEU A 15 9.91 -44.34 31.82
C LEU A 15 8.83 -43.92 30.79
N LEU A 16 7.76 -44.70 30.64
CA LEU A 16 6.59 -44.36 29.81
C LEU A 16 5.74 -43.25 30.45
N MET A 17 5.64 -43.22 31.78
CA MET A 17 5.01 -42.12 32.53
C MET A 17 5.85 -40.83 32.47
N SER A 18 7.18 -40.91 32.42
CA SER A 18 8.06 -39.74 32.29
C SER A 18 8.18 -39.24 30.84
N LEU A 19 7.87 -40.07 29.84
CA LEU A 19 7.73 -39.65 28.43
C LEU A 19 6.32 -39.15 28.06
N ALA A 20 5.35 -39.16 28.98
CA ALA A 20 4.07 -38.50 28.79
C ALA A 20 4.16 -37.01 29.10
N ILE A 21 5.05 -36.29 28.39
CA ILE A 21 4.93 -34.83 28.29
C ILE A 21 3.72 -34.60 27.40
N THR A 22 2.53 -34.54 28.01
CA THR A 22 1.37 -33.96 27.33
C THR A 22 1.71 -32.51 27.06
N THR A 23 2.15 -32.20 25.84
CA THR A 23 2.24 -30.84 25.35
C THR A 23 0.81 -30.34 25.17
N THR A 24 0.19 -29.90 26.27
CA THR A 24 -1.09 -29.20 26.19
C THR A 24 -0.85 -27.89 25.46
N LEU A 25 -1.21 -27.87 24.18
CA LEU A 25 -1.18 -26.64 23.40
C LEU A 25 -2.06 -25.61 24.11
N SER A 26 -1.48 -24.46 24.44
CA SER A 26 -2.20 -23.41 25.15
C SER A 26 -3.37 -22.94 24.27
N GLN A 27 -4.59 -23.07 24.80
CA GLN A 27 -5.83 -22.65 24.13
C GLN A 27 -6.26 -21.27 24.63
N ALA A 28 -6.97 -20.53 23.79
CA ALA A 28 -7.61 -19.30 24.21
C ALA A 28 -8.70 -19.60 25.27
N PRO A 29 -8.67 -18.92 26.43
CA PRO A 29 -9.73 -19.01 27.44
C PRO A 29 -11.10 -18.66 26.85
N ARG A 30 -12.17 -19.31 27.33
CA ARG A 30 -13.54 -19.08 26.80
C ARG A 30 -14.00 -17.63 26.92
N ASN A 31 -13.62 -16.93 27.99
CA ASN A 31 -13.94 -15.51 28.19
C ASN A 31 -13.16 -14.57 27.26
N GLN A 32 -12.10 -15.05 26.61
CA GLN A 32 -11.35 -14.30 25.61
C GLN A 32 -11.90 -14.52 24.18
N THR A 33 -12.64 -15.60 23.95
CA THR A 33 -13.21 -15.92 22.63
C THR A 33 -14.48 -15.14 22.32
N PHE A 34 -14.73 -14.87 21.04
CA PHE A 34 -15.92 -14.16 20.58
C PHE A 34 -16.26 -14.51 19.14
N LYS A 35 -17.51 -14.21 18.75
CA LYS A 35 -17.99 -14.25 17.37
C LYS A 35 -18.87 -13.03 17.12
N PHE A 36 -18.43 -12.15 16.24
CA PHE A 36 -19.23 -11.03 15.75
C PHE A 36 -19.86 -11.40 14.42
N ILE A 37 -21.11 -11.01 14.23
CA ILE A 37 -21.81 -11.09 12.94
C ILE A 37 -21.84 -9.67 12.39
N ASN A 38 -21.38 -9.47 11.17
CA ASN A 38 -21.50 -8.21 10.45
C ASN A 38 -22.97 -8.03 10.07
N GLN A 39 -23.73 -7.34 10.93
CA GLN A 39 -25.14 -7.03 10.73
C GLN A 39 -25.51 -5.79 11.58
N GLY A 40 -26.66 -5.18 11.29
CA GLY A 40 -27.21 -4.06 12.04
C GLY A 40 -26.99 -2.70 11.39
N GLU A 41 -27.26 -1.65 12.14
CA GLU A 41 -27.21 -0.27 11.65
C GLU A 41 -25.78 0.23 11.45
N PHE A 42 -25.60 1.13 10.50
CA PHE A 42 -24.34 1.82 10.28
C PHE A 42 -24.15 2.95 11.29
N GLY A 43 -22.90 3.31 11.53
CA GLY A 43 -22.57 4.54 12.24
C GLY A 43 -23.04 5.78 11.48
N ASP A 44 -23.25 6.85 12.23
CA ASP A 44 -23.84 8.11 11.81
C ASP A 44 -22.80 9.19 11.43
N GLN A 45 -21.53 8.96 11.73
CA GLN A 45 -20.46 9.94 11.53
C GLN A 45 -19.84 9.85 10.14
N ILE A 46 -19.36 11.00 9.64
CA ILE A 46 -18.59 11.06 8.39
C ILE A 46 -17.23 10.39 8.61
N ILE A 47 -16.85 9.53 7.67
CA ILE A 47 -15.59 8.79 7.69
C ILE A 47 -14.93 8.83 6.31
N GLU A 48 -13.63 8.58 6.29
CA GLU A 48 -12.82 8.54 5.06
C GLU A 48 -13.47 7.67 3.97
N TYR A 49 -13.48 8.21 2.75
CA TYR A 49 -14.09 7.64 1.54
C TYR A 49 -15.61 7.55 1.54
N ASP A 50 -16.28 8.32 2.39
CA ASP A 50 -17.75 8.31 2.53
C ASP A 50 -18.29 6.89 2.79
N ALA A 51 -17.50 6.10 3.51
CA ALA A 51 -17.80 4.70 3.76
C ALA A 51 -18.91 4.54 4.80
N SER A 52 -19.78 3.55 4.59
CA SER A 52 -20.63 3.04 5.66
C SER A 52 -19.79 2.15 6.58
N TYR A 53 -20.06 2.18 7.89
CA TYR A 53 -19.25 1.40 8.84
C TYR A 53 -20.04 0.87 10.04
N ARG A 54 -19.54 -0.19 10.66
CA ARG A 54 -20.02 -0.77 11.92
C ARG A 54 -18.86 -0.97 12.88
N VAL A 55 -19.03 -0.51 14.12
CA VAL A 55 -18.02 -0.74 15.17
C VAL A 55 -18.13 -2.16 15.68
N ILE A 56 -17.00 -2.85 15.79
CA ILE A 56 -16.96 -4.19 16.37
C ILE A 56 -16.99 -4.07 17.89
N ARG A 57 -18.15 -4.35 18.47
CA ARG A 57 -18.38 -4.37 19.92
C ARG A 57 -19.57 -5.28 20.26
N ASN A 58 -19.54 -5.87 21.45
CA ASN A 58 -20.69 -6.47 22.12
C ASN A 58 -20.61 -6.11 23.62
N GLU A 59 -21.40 -6.77 24.47
CA GLU A 59 -21.42 -6.53 25.91
C GLU A 59 -20.09 -6.91 26.59
N ASP A 60 -19.41 -7.95 26.10
CA ASP A 60 -18.20 -8.52 26.74
C ASP A 60 -16.87 -8.02 26.15
N HIS A 61 -16.86 -7.59 24.88
CA HIS A 61 -15.68 -7.29 24.10
C HIS A 61 -15.83 -5.96 23.36
N ILE A 62 -14.95 -5.02 23.71
CA ILE A 62 -14.84 -3.71 23.07
C ILE A 62 -13.37 -3.47 22.71
N PHE A 63 -13.08 -3.42 21.41
CA PHE A 63 -11.73 -3.11 20.92
C PHE A 63 -11.58 -1.61 20.69
N LEU A 64 -11.44 -0.87 21.78
CA LEU A 64 -11.27 0.58 21.80
C LEU A 64 -10.03 0.96 22.60
N THR A 65 -9.11 1.66 21.96
CA THR A 65 -7.99 2.35 22.60
C THR A 65 -7.80 3.67 21.88
N ARG A 66 -7.63 4.81 22.56
CA ARG A 66 -7.64 6.10 21.85
C ARG A 66 -6.40 6.23 20.93
N PRO A 67 -6.54 6.64 19.64
CA PRO A 67 -7.76 6.93 18.86
C PRO A 67 -8.27 5.75 17.98
N PHE A 68 -7.81 4.53 18.20
CA PHE A 68 -8.07 3.36 17.37
C PHE A 68 -9.30 2.51 17.76
N ARG A 69 -9.99 1.97 16.75
CA ARG A 69 -11.07 0.98 16.91
C ARG A 69 -11.09 -0.04 15.80
N LEU A 70 -11.64 -1.21 16.10
CA LEU A 70 -11.98 -2.22 15.10
C LEU A 70 -13.36 -1.96 14.49
N CYS A 71 -13.47 -2.05 13.17
CA CYS A 71 -14.71 -1.82 12.43
C CYS A 71 -14.85 -2.76 11.23
N PHE A 72 -16.08 -2.95 10.78
CA PHE A 72 -16.38 -3.24 9.39
C PHE A 72 -16.66 -1.94 8.64
N TYR A 73 -16.26 -1.82 7.39
CA TYR A 73 -16.69 -0.74 6.50
C TYR A 73 -16.92 -1.20 5.08
N ASN A 74 -17.69 -0.42 4.31
CA ASN A 74 -17.86 -0.63 2.89
C ASN A 74 -18.01 0.70 2.15
N THR A 75 -17.31 0.82 1.02
CA THR A 75 -17.47 1.93 0.05
C THR A 75 -18.33 1.50 -1.15
N THR A 76 -18.58 0.20 -1.29
CA THR A 76 -19.47 -0.41 -2.27
C THR A 76 -20.54 -1.20 -1.52
N PRO A 77 -21.82 -1.14 -1.92
CA PRO A 77 -22.88 -1.91 -1.26
C PRO A 77 -22.52 -3.40 -1.15
N ASP A 78 -22.76 -3.98 0.03
CA ASP A 78 -22.53 -5.42 0.33
C ASP A 78 -21.07 -5.92 0.14
N ALA A 79 -20.07 -5.02 0.16
CA ALA A 79 -18.66 -5.37 0.06
C ALA A 79 -17.88 -4.84 1.28
N PHE A 80 -17.86 -5.63 2.36
CA PHE A 80 -17.32 -5.24 3.65
C PHE A 80 -15.86 -5.64 3.88
N ILE A 81 -15.13 -4.72 4.48
CA ILE A 81 -13.74 -4.85 4.89
C ILE A 81 -13.66 -4.78 6.41
N PHE A 82 -12.96 -5.72 7.02
CA PHE A 82 -12.55 -5.64 8.42
C PHE A 82 -11.29 -4.78 8.54
N ALA A 83 -11.33 -3.77 9.42
CA ALA A 83 -10.32 -2.72 9.45
C ALA A 83 -10.06 -2.14 10.84
N ILE A 84 -8.93 -1.44 10.96
CA ILE A 84 -8.64 -0.55 12.08
C ILE A 84 -8.90 0.88 11.61
N ARG A 85 -9.77 1.59 12.32
CA ARG A 85 -9.97 3.04 12.15
C ARG A 85 -9.18 3.84 13.16
N ALA A 86 -8.79 5.06 12.80
CA ALA A 86 -8.22 6.06 13.68
C ALA A 86 -9.10 7.32 13.70
N GLY A 87 -9.42 7.79 14.90
CA GLY A 87 -10.24 8.97 15.16
C GLY A 87 -11.28 8.73 16.26
N LEU A 88 -11.75 9.80 16.88
CA LEU A 88 -12.72 9.75 17.96
C LEU A 88 -14.13 10.01 17.40
N PRO A 89 -15.13 9.16 17.67
CA PRO A 89 -16.46 9.25 17.05
C PRO A 89 -17.36 10.35 17.59
N ASN A 90 -16.98 11.03 18.68
CA ASN A 90 -17.77 12.11 19.26
C ASN A 90 -17.25 13.48 18.83
N GLU A 91 -16.44 13.52 17.77
CA GLU A 91 -15.77 14.73 17.30
C GLU A 91 -16.11 14.91 15.84
N GLU A 92 -16.24 16.17 15.38
CA GLU A 92 -16.51 16.51 13.98
C GLU A 92 -15.31 16.23 13.04
N SER A 93 -14.28 15.55 13.53
CA SER A 93 -13.06 15.27 12.77
C SER A 93 -13.19 13.99 11.96
N LEU A 94 -12.78 14.06 10.70
CA LEU A 94 -12.74 12.91 9.79
C LEU A 94 -12.00 11.72 10.42
N MET A 95 -12.67 10.58 10.53
CA MET A 95 -12.02 9.31 10.89
C MET A 95 -11.33 8.69 9.68
N ARG A 96 -10.22 7.96 9.89
CA ARG A 96 -9.39 7.41 8.81
C ARG A 96 -9.14 5.91 8.94
N TRP A 97 -9.06 5.21 7.81
CA TRP A 97 -8.82 3.76 7.74
C TRP A 97 -7.33 3.44 7.71
N VAL A 98 -6.74 3.02 8.83
CA VAL A 98 -5.27 2.89 8.94
C VAL A 98 -4.76 1.47 8.68
N TRP A 99 -5.66 0.49 8.54
CA TRP A 99 -5.31 -0.89 8.21
C TRP A 99 -6.53 -1.67 7.74
N ASP A 100 -6.37 -2.53 6.73
CA ASP A 100 -7.41 -3.43 6.21
C ASP A 100 -6.94 -4.89 6.25
N ALA A 101 -7.83 -5.81 6.61
CA ALA A 101 -7.54 -7.24 6.58
C ALA A 101 -7.75 -7.86 5.19
N ASN A 102 -8.91 -7.59 4.60
CA ASN A 102 -9.45 -8.33 3.46
C ASN A 102 -9.81 -7.42 2.27
N ARG A 103 -9.08 -6.31 2.06
CA ARG A 103 -9.34 -5.34 0.98
C ARG A 103 -9.36 -5.92 -0.44
N ASN A 104 -8.79 -7.11 -0.64
CA ASN A 104 -8.80 -7.85 -1.92
C ASN A 104 -9.82 -9.01 -1.98
N ASP A 105 -10.47 -9.34 -0.87
CA ASP A 105 -11.54 -10.36 -0.78
C ASP A 105 -12.63 -9.84 0.17
N PRO A 106 -13.42 -8.83 -0.25
CA PRO A 106 -14.51 -8.28 0.55
C PRO A 106 -15.54 -9.36 0.89
N VAL A 107 -16.08 -9.29 2.11
CA VAL A 107 -17.15 -10.19 2.57
C VAL A 107 -18.51 -9.51 2.51
N ARG A 108 -19.59 -10.28 2.54
CA ARG A 108 -20.96 -9.75 2.48
C ARG A 108 -21.57 -9.51 3.86
N GLU A 109 -22.80 -9.02 3.85
CA GLU A 109 -23.69 -9.01 5.01
C GLU A 109 -23.73 -10.41 5.67
N ASN A 110 -23.88 -10.45 7.00
CA ASN A 110 -23.84 -11.67 7.82
C ASN A 110 -22.51 -12.42 7.88
N ALA A 111 -21.43 -11.88 7.30
CA ALA A 111 -20.08 -12.39 7.52
C ALA A 111 -19.72 -12.40 9.01
N THR A 112 -18.84 -13.30 9.42
CA THR A 112 -18.51 -13.53 10.83
C THR A 112 -17.04 -13.31 11.12
N LEU A 113 -16.76 -12.55 12.18
CA LEU A 113 -15.43 -12.33 12.72
C LEU A 113 -15.29 -13.06 14.05
N THR A 114 -14.45 -14.10 14.07
CA THR A 114 -14.38 -15.06 15.17
C THR A 114 -12.96 -15.15 15.71
N PHE A 115 -12.82 -15.07 17.02
CA PHE A 115 -11.61 -15.50 17.72
C PHE A 115 -11.92 -16.77 18.51
N GLY A 116 -11.41 -17.90 18.02
CA GLY A 116 -11.77 -19.23 18.53
C GLY A 116 -10.84 -19.76 19.61
N ARG A 117 -11.25 -20.85 20.29
CA ARG A 117 -10.45 -21.52 21.34
C ARG A 117 -9.10 -22.04 20.84
N ASN A 118 -9.00 -22.35 19.55
CA ASN A 118 -7.75 -22.73 18.91
C ASN A 118 -6.77 -21.56 18.77
N GLY A 119 -7.16 -20.33 19.15
CA GLY A 119 -6.30 -19.15 19.07
C GLY A 119 -6.17 -18.56 17.66
N ASN A 120 -7.03 -18.96 16.72
CA ASN A 120 -7.10 -18.37 15.39
C ASN A 120 -8.11 -17.23 15.35
N PHE A 121 -7.77 -16.15 14.65
CA PHE A 121 -8.66 -15.04 14.38
C PHE A 121 -9.04 -15.06 12.90
N VAL A 122 -10.34 -15.19 12.64
CA VAL A 122 -10.88 -15.60 11.34
C VAL A 122 -12.02 -14.68 10.94
N LEU A 123 -11.98 -14.19 9.70
CA LEU A 123 -13.09 -13.57 9.00
C LEU A 123 -13.61 -14.56 7.94
N ALA A 124 -14.88 -14.91 8.05
CA ALA A 124 -15.54 -15.84 7.13
C ALA A 124 -16.86 -15.26 6.61
N GLU A 125 -17.22 -15.60 5.38
CA GLU A 125 -18.54 -15.36 4.80
C GLU A 125 -19.65 -16.09 5.57
N ALA A 126 -20.90 -15.73 5.29
CA ALA A 126 -22.07 -16.36 5.89
C ALA A 126 -22.16 -17.88 5.60
N ASP A 127 -21.62 -18.32 4.45
CA ASP A 127 -21.55 -19.75 4.06
C ASP A 127 -20.37 -20.50 4.70
N GLY A 128 -19.52 -19.81 5.47
CA GLY A 128 -18.35 -20.38 6.13
C GLY A 128 -17.05 -20.31 5.32
N ARG A 129 -17.07 -19.79 4.09
CA ARG A 129 -15.85 -19.54 3.30
C ARG A 129 -14.95 -18.56 4.04
N VAL A 130 -13.72 -18.97 4.34
CA VAL A 130 -12.74 -18.10 4.99
C VAL A 130 -12.19 -17.09 3.98
N ALA A 131 -12.46 -15.80 4.20
CA ALA A 131 -11.94 -14.70 3.39
C ALA A 131 -10.59 -14.21 3.91
N TRP A 132 -10.38 -14.23 5.23
CA TRP A 132 -9.11 -13.82 5.85
C TRP A 132 -8.90 -14.48 7.21
N GLN A 133 -7.64 -14.75 7.59
CA GLN A 133 -7.29 -15.27 8.92
C GLN A 133 -5.83 -15.02 9.28
N THR A 134 -5.54 -15.05 10.59
CA THR A 134 -4.18 -14.87 11.13
C THR A 134 -3.28 -16.10 11.00
N ASN A 135 -3.84 -17.28 10.67
CA ASN A 135 -3.13 -18.55 10.61
C ASN A 135 -2.40 -18.89 11.91
N THR A 136 -3.03 -18.61 13.06
CA THR A 136 -2.47 -18.82 14.40
C THR A 136 -3.09 -20.00 15.14
N ALA A 137 -3.93 -20.78 14.46
CA ALA A 137 -4.54 -21.97 15.02
C ALA A 137 -3.50 -22.88 15.69
N ASN A 138 -3.74 -23.20 16.96
CA ASN A 138 -2.92 -24.06 17.80
C ASN A 138 -1.47 -23.59 18.01
N LYS A 139 -1.17 -22.31 17.78
CA LYS A 139 0.18 -21.73 17.99
C LYS A 139 0.40 -21.15 19.40
N GLY A 140 -0.45 -21.51 20.36
CA GLY A 140 -0.35 -21.06 21.76
C GLY A 140 -0.91 -19.66 22.04
N VAL A 141 -1.75 -19.13 21.15
CA VAL A 141 -2.43 -17.83 21.36
C VAL A 141 -3.48 -17.98 22.45
N THR A 142 -3.41 -17.07 23.44
CA THR A 142 -4.34 -17.03 24.56
C THR A 142 -5.19 -15.77 24.61
N GLY A 143 -4.84 -14.74 23.83
CA GLY A 143 -5.59 -13.48 23.84
C GLY A 143 -5.32 -12.62 22.61
N ILE A 144 -6.20 -11.64 22.41
CA ILE A 144 -6.15 -10.65 21.35
C ILE A 144 -6.40 -9.27 21.95
N LYS A 145 -5.65 -8.25 21.53
CA LYS A 145 -5.81 -6.87 22.01
C LYS A 145 -5.44 -5.85 20.95
N LEU A 146 -6.13 -4.73 20.95
CA LEU A 146 -5.75 -3.53 20.18
C LEU A 146 -4.93 -2.61 21.09
N LEU A 147 -3.68 -2.35 20.72
CA LEU A 147 -2.76 -1.53 21.51
C LEU A 147 -2.94 -0.02 21.23
N PRO A 148 -2.55 0.88 22.16
CA PRO A 148 -2.68 2.34 21.97
C PRO A 148 -1.95 2.94 20.77
N ASN A 149 -1.01 2.22 20.16
CA ASN A 149 -0.35 2.61 18.91
C ASN A 149 -1.06 2.07 17.65
N GLY A 150 -2.25 1.49 17.80
CA GLY A 150 -3.04 0.92 16.71
C GLY A 150 -2.63 -0.50 16.31
N ASN A 151 -1.66 -1.11 16.99
CA ASN A 151 -1.26 -2.49 16.68
C ASN A 151 -2.27 -3.50 17.27
N LEU A 152 -2.99 -4.20 16.41
CA LEU A 152 -3.77 -5.38 16.79
C LEU A 152 -2.82 -6.58 16.95
N VAL A 153 -2.78 -7.17 18.14
CA VAL A 153 -1.86 -8.27 18.47
C VAL A 153 -2.59 -9.48 19.03
N LEU A 154 -2.14 -10.67 18.63
CA LEU A 154 -2.47 -11.95 19.26
C LEU A 154 -1.25 -12.38 20.07
N HIS A 155 -1.44 -12.77 21.32
CA HIS A 155 -0.35 -13.05 22.25
C HIS A 155 -0.54 -14.35 23.03
N ASP A 156 0.58 -14.89 23.51
CA ASP A 156 0.60 -16.05 24.41
C ASP A 156 0.34 -15.64 25.87
N LYS A 157 0.34 -16.65 26.76
CA LYS A 157 0.14 -16.48 28.21
C LYS A 157 1.19 -15.60 28.89
N ASN A 158 2.38 -15.47 28.29
CA ASN A 158 3.48 -14.65 28.78
C ASN A 158 3.45 -13.24 28.17
N GLY A 159 2.45 -12.93 27.34
CA GLY A 159 2.33 -11.65 26.64
C GLY A 159 3.19 -11.52 25.39
N LYS A 160 3.90 -12.58 24.96
CA LYS A 160 4.70 -12.57 23.73
C LYS A 160 3.77 -12.53 22.52
N PHE A 161 4.06 -11.64 21.57
CA PHE A 161 3.28 -11.55 20.33
C PHE A 161 3.54 -12.76 19.44
N ILE A 162 2.46 -13.43 19.04
CA ILE A 162 2.47 -14.53 18.07
C ILE A 162 2.10 -14.01 16.68
N TRP A 163 1.20 -13.02 16.63
CA TRP A 163 0.82 -12.32 15.40
C TRP A 163 0.56 -10.85 15.72
N GLN A 164 0.84 -9.97 14.77
CA GLN A 164 0.55 -8.55 14.89
C GLN A 164 0.24 -7.91 13.53
N SER A 165 -0.74 -7.01 13.50
CA SER A 165 -1.13 -6.25 12.30
C SER A 165 0.03 -5.46 11.70
N PHE A 166 0.97 -5.00 12.54
CA PHE A 166 2.16 -4.29 12.09
C PHE A 166 3.06 -5.13 11.18
N ASP A 167 3.06 -6.45 11.23
CA ASP A 167 3.82 -7.28 10.28
C ASP A 167 3.10 -7.45 8.91
N HIS A 168 1.88 -6.90 8.77
CA HIS A 168 1.03 -6.99 7.59
C HIS A 168 0.48 -5.60 7.20
N PRO A 169 1.33 -4.61 6.85
CA PRO A 169 0.87 -3.29 6.47
C PRO A 169 0.06 -3.32 5.15
N THR A 170 -0.77 -2.30 4.94
CA THR A 170 -1.57 -2.11 3.70
C THR A 170 -1.05 -0.91 2.91
N ASP A 171 -1.79 0.20 2.84
CA ASP A 171 -1.33 1.47 2.27
C ASP A 171 -0.67 2.38 3.32
N THR A 172 -0.81 2.04 4.61
CA THR A 172 -0.51 2.91 5.74
C THR A 172 0.53 2.30 6.68
N LEU A 173 1.44 3.15 7.16
CA LEU A 173 2.46 2.87 8.17
C LEU A 173 2.19 3.73 9.41
N LEU A 174 1.70 3.11 10.48
CA LEU A 174 1.50 3.74 11.79
C LEU A 174 2.83 3.95 12.53
N ALA A 175 2.88 5.00 13.35
CA ALA A 175 4.02 5.24 14.25
C ALA A 175 4.22 4.11 15.27
N GLY A 176 5.46 3.90 15.67
CA GLY A 176 5.86 2.80 16.56
C GLY A 176 6.08 1.45 15.86
N LYS A 177 5.76 1.34 14.56
CA LYS A 177 6.23 0.22 13.74
C LYS A 177 7.72 0.38 13.45
N SER A 178 8.52 -0.60 13.84
CA SER A 178 9.92 -0.70 13.41
C SER A 178 9.99 -1.27 11.99
N VAL A 179 10.61 -0.53 11.07
CA VAL A 179 10.95 -1.06 9.73
C VAL A 179 12.15 -1.98 9.88
N LYS A 180 11.99 -3.26 9.50
CA LYS A 180 13.07 -4.25 9.65
C LYS A 180 14.10 -4.07 8.53
N ILE A 181 15.39 -4.11 8.87
CA ILE A 181 16.54 -3.85 7.96
C ILE A 181 16.63 -4.85 6.77
N ASN A 182 15.93 -5.99 6.85
CA ASN A 182 15.70 -6.95 5.76
C ASN A 182 14.23 -7.40 5.71
N GLY A 183 13.32 -6.51 6.12
CA GLY A 183 11.89 -6.77 6.16
C GLY A 183 11.29 -6.86 4.76
N ARG A 184 10.11 -7.47 4.68
CA ARG A 184 9.22 -7.40 3.51
C ARG A 184 8.20 -6.27 3.65
N ASP A 185 8.56 -5.22 4.41
CA ASP A 185 7.66 -4.09 4.66
C ASP A 185 7.38 -3.38 3.34
N LYS A 186 6.13 -3.56 2.90
CA LYS A 186 5.62 -3.08 1.63
C LYS A 186 4.34 -2.31 1.88
N LEU A 187 4.29 -1.08 1.41
CA LEU A 187 3.03 -0.37 1.27
C LEU A 187 2.48 -0.57 -0.13
N VAL A 188 1.17 -0.78 -0.24
CA VAL A 188 0.46 -0.94 -1.52
C VAL A 188 -0.69 0.04 -1.54
N SER A 189 -0.70 0.93 -2.53
CA SER A 189 -1.75 1.95 -2.67
C SER A 189 -3.12 1.31 -2.84
N ARG A 190 -4.18 2.09 -2.67
CA ARG A 190 -5.51 1.74 -3.19
C ARG A 190 -5.57 1.89 -4.70
N THR A 191 -6.51 1.18 -5.31
CA THR A 191 -6.82 1.35 -6.75
C THR A 191 -7.38 2.74 -7.00
N SER A 192 -8.28 3.19 -6.11
CA SER A 192 -8.77 4.57 -6.04
C SER A 192 -9.25 4.84 -4.61
N ASP A 193 -9.70 6.06 -4.33
CA ASP A 193 -10.29 6.39 -3.03
C ASP A 193 -11.57 5.59 -2.75
N MET A 194 -12.35 5.28 -3.80
CA MET A 194 -13.57 4.47 -3.67
C MET A 194 -13.31 2.96 -3.74
N VAL A 195 -12.26 2.53 -4.44
CA VAL A 195 -11.95 1.11 -4.66
C VAL A 195 -10.74 0.72 -3.82
N GLY A 196 -11.03 0.08 -2.69
CA GLY A 196 -10.05 -0.28 -1.67
C GLY A 196 -9.08 -1.40 -2.07
N SER A 197 -9.31 -2.15 -3.15
CA SER A 197 -8.37 -3.22 -3.58
C SER A 197 -6.97 -2.68 -3.87
N ASP A 198 -5.99 -3.58 -3.85
CA ASP A 198 -4.60 -3.22 -4.13
C ASP A 198 -4.45 -2.53 -5.48
N GLY A 199 -3.84 -1.35 -5.44
CA GLY A 199 -3.62 -0.47 -6.58
C GLY A 199 -2.25 -0.67 -7.23
N PRO A 200 -1.93 0.21 -8.20
CA PRO A 200 -0.77 0.04 -9.06
C PRO A 200 0.55 0.46 -8.41
N TYR A 201 0.51 1.17 -7.27
CA TYR A 201 1.71 1.69 -6.63
C TYR A 201 2.10 0.86 -5.42
N SER A 202 3.39 0.63 -5.28
CA SER A 202 3.91 0.08 -4.04
C SER A 202 5.25 0.67 -3.65
N ILE A 203 5.48 0.76 -2.33
CA ILE A 203 6.73 1.23 -1.76
C ILE A 203 7.34 0.11 -0.94
N HIS A 204 8.60 -0.22 -1.26
CA HIS A 204 9.43 -1.14 -0.52
C HIS A 204 10.39 -0.36 0.36
N LEU A 205 10.38 -0.70 1.65
CA LEU A 205 11.26 -0.09 2.64
C LEU A 205 12.40 -1.06 2.94
N ASP A 206 13.65 -0.64 2.69
CA ASP A 206 14.85 -1.40 3.01
C ASP A 206 15.98 -0.48 3.54
N HIS A 207 17.15 -1.06 3.82
CA HIS A 207 18.32 -0.33 4.32
C HIS A 207 18.90 0.69 3.33
N LYS A 208 18.56 0.60 2.03
CA LYS A 208 18.93 1.57 0.99
C LYS A 208 17.89 2.68 0.86
N GLY A 209 16.86 2.69 1.71
CA GLY A 209 15.81 3.69 1.80
C GLY A 209 14.48 3.15 1.28
N PHE A 210 13.67 4.00 0.66
CA PHE A 210 12.40 3.56 0.08
C PHE A 210 12.46 3.56 -1.44
N THR A 211 11.93 2.50 -2.03
CA THR A 211 11.83 2.33 -3.48
C THR A 211 10.37 2.20 -3.89
N MET A 212 9.91 3.11 -4.72
CA MET A 212 8.56 3.09 -5.28
C MET A 212 8.56 2.33 -6.62
N TYR A 213 7.54 1.50 -6.82
CA TYR A 213 7.27 0.76 -8.04
C TYR A 213 5.86 1.09 -8.55
N SER A 214 5.70 1.09 -9.87
CA SER A 214 4.39 0.96 -10.52
C SER A 214 4.29 -0.36 -11.26
N GLY A 215 3.09 -0.94 -11.29
CA GLY A 215 2.81 -2.18 -12.01
C GLY A 215 2.02 -3.15 -11.14
N GLU A 216 2.23 -4.45 -11.34
CA GLU A 216 1.60 -5.46 -10.51
C GLU A 216 2.06 -5.35 -9.05
N THR A 217 1.26 -5.89 -8.13
CA THR A 217 1.53 -5.82 -6.69
C THR A 217 2.69 -6.72 -6.25
N VAL A 218 3.48 -7.29 -7.17
CA VAL A 218 4.59 -8.22 -6.89
C VAL A 218 5.92 -7.67 -7.41
N PRO A 219 6.94 -7.41 -6.55
CA PRO A 219 8.13 -6.59 -6.88
C PRO A 219 9.00 -7.19 -8.00
N THR A 220 8.90 -8.50 -8.19
CA THR A 220 9.66 -9.30 -9.16
C THR A 220 8.85 -9.69 -10.38
N SER A 221 7.58 -9.26 -10.49
CA SER A 221 6.81 -9.46 -11.71
C SER A 221 7.51 -8.73 -12.87
N PRO A 222 7.61 -9.33 -14.07
CA PRO A 222 8.10 -8.65 -15.27
C PRO A 222 7.37 -7.34 -15.61
N GLY A 223 6.18 -7.12 -15.02
CA GLY A 223 5.37 -5.91 -15.11
C GLY A 223 5.76 -4.77 -14.15
N ASN A 224 6.61 -5.01 -13.14
CA ASN A 224 6.96 -4.00 -12.13
C ASN A 224 8.08 -3.08 -12.59
N ARG A 225 7.86 -1.78 -12.42
CA ARG A 225 8.77 -0.72 -12.88
C ARG A 225 9.14 0.16 -11.71
N ARG A 226 10.44 0.23 -11.42
CA ARG A 226 11.00 1.14 -10.42
C ARG A 226 10.79 2.58 -10.88
N LEU A 227 10.06 3.36 -10.09
CA LEU A 227 9.74 4.76 -10.38
C LEU A 227 10.70 5.72 -9.68
N LEU A 228 11.03 5.42 -8.43
CA LEU A 228 11.79 6.30 -7.55
C LEU A 228 12.56 5.47 -6.54
N GLN A 229 13.79 5.86 -6.24
CA GLN A 229 14.53 5.35 -5.09
C GLN A 229 15.09 6.53 -4.30
N VAL A 230 14.69 6.66 -3.05
CA VAL A 230 15.20 7.68 -2.13
C VAL A 230 16.12 7.00 -1.14
N ARG A 231 17.37 7.47 -1.06
CA ARG A 231 18.37 6.95 -0.14
C ARG A 231 18.33 7.72 1.19
N PRO A 232 18.63 7.06 2.33
CA PRO A 232 18.79 7.74 3.60
C PRO A 232 19.90 8.79 3.51
N ILE A 233 19.72 9.91 4.22
CA ILE A 233 20.77 10.92 4.39
C ILE A 233 21.65 10.48 5.59
N GLY A 234 22.89 10.09 5.33
CA GLY A 234 23.88 9.66 6.33
C GLY A 234 23.90 8.14 6.61
N ASN A 235 24.75 7.70 7.55
CA ASN A 235 24.86 6.29 8.00
C ASN A 235 23.70 5.83 8.90
N GLY A 236 22.59 6.59 8.92
CA GLY A 236 21.47 6.35 9.82
C GLY A 236 20.61 5.17 9.36
N GLN A 237 20.65 4.07 10.11
CA GLN A 237 19.74 2.92 9.97
C GLN A 237 18.30 3.24 10.40
N GLN A 238 17.96 4.51 10.62
CA GLN A 238 16.64 4.96 11.07
C GLN A 238 16.19 6.15 10.22
N ILE A 239 14.98 6.04 9.65
CA ILE A 239 14.26 7.18 9.08
C ILE A 239 13.80 8.02 10.27
N ASN A 240 14.50 9.11 10.56
CA ASN A 240 14.13 10.02 11.64
C ASN A 240 12.79 10.69 11.30
N GLN A 241 11.72 10.31 12.01
CA GLN A 241 10.38 10.91 11.94
C GLN A 241 10.31 12.35 12.50
N ASN A 242 11.44 13.07 12.56
CA ASN A 242 11.61 14.35 13.26
C ASN A 242 10.99 15.56 12.52
N ARG A 243 9.97 15.34 11.70
CA ARG A 243 9.16 16.40 11.06
C ARG A 243 7.66 16.12 11.17
N LEU A 244 7.23 15.45 12.24
CA LEU A 244 5.82 15.40 12.59
C LEU A 244 5.51 16.59 13.50
N ASN A 245 4.52 17.40 13.10
CA ASN A 245 4.16 18.66 13.79
C ASN A 245 3.60 18.44 15.20
N TYR A 246 3.03 17.25 15.46
CA TYR A 246 2.33 16.90 16.69
C TYR A 246 2.72 15.50 17.18
N ASN A 247 1.99 14.95 18.16
CA ASN A 247 2.27 13.65 18.77
C ASN A 247 2.44 12.57 17.69
N ALA A 248 3.69 12.14 17.52
CA ALA A 248 4.06 11.17 16.50
C ALA A 248 3.29 9.86 16.65
N THR A 249 2.89 9.48 17.87
CA THR A 249 2.18 8.21 18.18
C THR A 249 0.88 8.04 17.39
N TYR A 250 0.19 9.14 17.08
CA TYR A 250 -1.09 9.12 16.37
C TYR A 250 -0.94 9.50 14.89
N SER A 251 0.29 9.70 14.44
CA SER A 251 0.60 10.05 13.06
C SER A 251 0.86 8.80 12.24
N PHE A 252 0.62 8.91 10.94
CA PHE A 252 0.89 7.83 10.02
C PHE A 252 1.36 8.32 8.66
N LEU A 253 2.09 7.46 7.96
CA LEU A 253 2.54 7.67 6.60
C LEU A 253 1.69 6.79 5.67
N ARG A 254 1.09 7.35 4.62
CA ARG A 254 0.25 6.62 3.67
C ARG A 254 0.73 6.79 2.25
N LEU A 255 0.75 5.69 1.50
CA LEU A 255 0.85 5.70 0.06
C LEU A 255 -0.55 5.88 -0.54
N GLY A 256 -0.82 7.08 -1.05
CA GLY A 256 -2.09 7.42 -1.69
C GLY A 256 -2.36 6.61 -2.96
N SER A 257 -3.65 6.55 -3.36
CA SER A 257 -4.09 5.99 -4.63
C SER A 257 -3.45 6.69 -5.84
N ASP A 258 -3.07 7.96 -5.67
CA ASP A 258 -2.33 8.80 -6.62
C ASP A 258 -0.84 8.43 -6.73
N GLY A 259 -0.32 7.56 -5.87
CA GLY A 259 1.09 7.18 -5.80
C GLY A 259 1.95 8.16 -5.00
N ASN A 260 1.35 9.16 -4.34
CA ASN A 260 2.08 10.09 -3.49
C ASN A 260 2.20 9.55 -2.06
N LEU A 261 3.35 9.77 -1.43
CA LEU A 261 3.60 9.37 -0.06
C LEU A 261 3.36 10.57 0.86
N LYS A 262 2.35 10.47 1.74
CA LYS A 262 1.87 11.57 2.57
C LYS A 262 1.89 11.21 4.05
N ALA A 263 2.27 12.15 4.91
CA ALA A 263 2.17 11.99 6.35
C ALA A 263 0.95 12.76 6.88
N TYR A 264 0.15 12.09 7.69
CA TYR A 264 -0.98 12.67 8.39
C TYR A 264 -0.70 12.67 9.88
N THR A 265 -0.88 13.83 10.51
CA THR A 265 -0.58 14.04 11.92
C THR A 265 -1.89 14.33 12.65
N TYR A 266 -2.11 13.68 13.79
CA TYR A 266 -3.29 13.90 14.61
C TYR A 266 -2.97 14.87 15.75
N TYR A 267 -3.75 15.95 15.84
CA TYR A 267 -3.67 16.95 16.89
C TYR A 267 -4.91 16.85 17.79
N ASP A 268 -4.74 16.28 18.97
CA ASP A 268 -5.84 16.01 19.90
C ASP A 268 -6.32 17.23 20.70
N GLN A 269 -5.58 18.34 20.65
CA GLN A 269 -5.86 19.56 21.41
C GLN A 269 -6.89 20.50 20.74
N VAL A 270 -7.32 20.21 19.50
CA VAL A 270 -8.39 20.96 18.81
C VAL A 270 -9.69 20.15 18.79
N SER A 271 -10.84 20.83 18.69
CA SER A 271 -12.17 20.20 18.67
C SER A 271 -12.64 19.75 17.28
N TYR A 272 -12.09 20.31 16.21
CA TYR A 272 -12.40 19.97 14.82
C TYR A 272 -11.12 19.89 13.98
N LEU A 273 -11.19 19.26 12.81
CA LEU A 273 -10.07 19.11 11.87
C LEU A 273 -8.77 18.61 12.52
N LYS A 274 -8.87 17.62 13.42
CA LYS A 274 -7.71 17.09 14.15
C LYS A 274 -6.63 16.44 13.26
N TRP A 275 -6.93 16.14 11.99
CA TRP A 275 -5.95 15.58 11.06
C TRP A 275 -5.38 16.65 10.13
N GLU A 276 -4.05 16.78 10.15
CA GLU A 276 -3.30 17.63 9.25
C GLU A 276 -2.47 16.77 8.28
N GLU A 277 -2.46 17.11 6.99
CA GLU A 277 -1.44 16.62 6.06
C GLU A 277 -0.15 17.42 6.28
N SER A 278 0.77 16.89 7.09
CA SER A 278 1.99 17.60 7.49
C SER A 278 3.13 17.43 6.48
N PHE A 279 3.03 16.43 5.60
CA PHE A 279 4.02 16.16 4.57
C PHE A 279 3.39 15.47 3.37
N ALA A 280 3.85 15.86 2.18
CA ALA A 280 3.65 15.12 0.95
C ALA A 280 4.97 15.10 0.16
N PHE A 281 5.37 13.91 -0.28
CA PHE A 281 6.63 13.72 -1.02
C PHE A 281 6.62 14.52 -2.33
N PHE A 282 5.55 14.37 -3.12
CA PHE A 282 5.30 15.23 -4.27
C PHE A 282 4.44 16.41 -3.83
N SER A 283 5.06 17.59 -3.71
CA SER A 283 4.47 18.84 -3.23
C SER A 283 5.19 20.06 -3.82
N SER A 284 4.70 21.26 -3.55
CA SER A 284 5.42 22.50 -3.89
C SER A 284 6.72 22.69 -3.08
N TYR A 285 6.88 21.98 -1.96
CA TYR A 285 7.97 22.18 -1.01
C TYR A 285 9.10 21.14 -1.12
N PHE A 286 8.79 19.88 -1.45
CA PHE A 286 9.77 18.79 -1.45
C PHE A 286 10.21 18.41 -2.87
N ILE A 287 9.37 17.67 -3.60
CA ILE A 287 9.55 17.40 -5.03
C ILE A 287 8.32 17.88 -5.77
N ARG A 288 8.49 18.64 -6.85
CA ARG A 288 7.38 19.23 -7.61
C ARG A 288 6.30 18.20 -7.94
N GLU A 289 5.04 18.55 -7.74
CA GLU A 289 3.89 17.65 -7.97
C GLU A 289 3.85 17.05 -9.39
N CYS A 290 4.33 17.78 -10.40
CA CYS A 290 4.40 17.29 -11.77
C CYS A 290 5.33 16.07 -11.96
N ALA A 291 6.23 15.80 -11.00
CA ALA A 291 7.06 14.60 -11.01
C ALA A 291 6.31 13.34 -10.58
N LEU A 292 5.06 13.48 -10.09
CA LEU A 292 4.22 12.33 -9.81
C LEU A 292 3.74 11.70 -11.14
N PRO A 293 3.99 10.40 -11.38
CA PRO A 293 3.78 9.77 -12.69
C PRO A 293 2.34 9.81 -13.22
N SER A 294 1.35 9.93 -12.34
CA SER A 294 -0.07 10.04 -12.71
C SER A 294 -0.75 11.32 -12.21
N LYS A 295 0.03 12.39 -11.93
CA LYS A 295 -0.53 13.71 -11.58
C LYS A 295 -1.49 14.20 -12.64
N CYS A 296 -1.03 14.15 -13.89
CA CYS A 296 -1.89 14.32 -15.05
C CYS A 296 -2.15 12.94 -15.63
N CYS A 297 -3.35 12.79 -16.20
CA CYS A 297 -3.73 11.67 -17.05
C CYS A 297 -2.58 11.19 -17.96
N THR A 298 -2.63 9.97 -18.50
CA THR A 298 -1.46 9.41 -19.19
C THR A 298 -0.98 10.31 -20.32
N TYR A 299 0.24 10.82 -20.19
CA TYR A 299 0.91 11.77 -21.07
C TYR A 299 0.34 13.20 -21.09
N GLY A 300 -0.40 13.58 -20.06
CA GLY A 300 -0.81 14.97 -19.82
C GLY A 300 0.38 15.86 -19.46
N LEU A 301 0.36 17.10 -19.95
CA LEU A 301 1.35 18.13 -19.67
C LEU A 301 1.00 18.85 -18.36
N CYS A 302 1.95 18.85 -17.44
CA CYS A 302 1.86 19.49 -16.14
C CYS A 302 2.77 20.72 -16.06
N ASP A 303 2.20 21.85 -15.66
CA ASP A 303 2.92 23.10 -15.42
C ASP A 303 2.58 23.62 -14.02
N LYS A 304 3.61 23.87 -13.20
CA LYS A 304 3.46 24.39 -11.81
C LYS A 304 2.40 23.64 -10.97
N GLY A 305 2.34 22.31 -11.10
CA GLY A 305 1.41 21.46 -10.35
C GLY A 305 0.01 21.32 -10.97
N MET A 306 -0.27 22.03 -12.07
CA MET A 306 -1.55 22.01 -12.78
C MET A 306 -1.44 21.26 -14.10
N CYS A 307 -2.46 20.48 -14.44
CA CYS A 307 -2.56 19.85 -15.75
C CYS A 307 -3.10 20.86 -16.76
N VAL A 308 -2.27 21.23 -17.74
CA VAL A 308 -2.55 22.36 -18.66
C VAL A 308 -2.92 21.91 -20.06
N ALA A 309 -2.42 20.74 -20.49
CA ALA A 309 -2.70 20.24 -21.82
C ALA A 309 -2.56 18.71 -21.88
N TYR A 310 -2.99 18.12 -22.98
CA TYR A 310 -2.62 16.76 -23.37
C TYR A 310 -2.33 16.71 -24.88
N PRO A 311 -1.50 15.75 -25.34
CA PRO A 311 -1.17 15.66 -26.75
C PRO A 311 -2.26 15.03 -27.61
N SER A 312 -2.35 15.52 -28.83
CA SER A 312 -3.32 15.10 -29.84
C SER A 312 -2.68 15.10 -31.24
N PRO A 313 -3.36 14.53 -32.25
CA PRO A 313 -2.98 14.66 -33.66
C PRO A 313 -2.68 16.08 -34.14
N ASN A 314 -3.38 17.06 -33.59
CA ASN A 314 -3.28 18.46 -34.00
C ASN A 314 -2.38 19.29 -33.06
N GLY A 315 -1.54 18.63 -32.26
CA GLY A 315 -0.68 19.28 -31.25
C GLY A 315 -1.25 19.18 -29.84
N LEU A 316 -0.98 20.17 -28.99
CA LEU A 316 -1.47 20.20 -27.62
C LEU A 316 -2.92 20.71 -27.57
N LEU A 317 -3.82 19.92 -26.98
CA LEU A 317 -5.19 20.34 -26.66
C LEU A 317 -5.28 20.77 -25.19
N GLY A 318 -6.20 21.69 -24.91
CA GLY A 318 -6.50 22.11 -23.54
C GLY A 318 -6.88 20.91 -22.67
N TRP A 319 -6.46 20.94 -21.40
CA TRP A 319 -6.66 19.82 -20.50
C TRP A 319 -8.14 19.39 -20.37
N SER A 320 -8.36 18.08 -20.32
CA SER A 320 -9.66 17.48 -20.01
C SER A 320 -9.46 16.28 -19.09
N GLN A 321 -10.47 15.94 -18.29
CA GLN A 321 -10.43 14.77 -17.40
C GLN A 321 -10.38 13.44 -18.19
N SER A 322 -10.82 13.47 -19.45
CA SER A 322 -10.82 12.35 -20.39
C SER A 322 -9.58 12.36 -21.30
N CYS A 323 -8.36 12.25 -20.75
CA CYS A 323 -7.21 12.00 -21.61
C CYS A 323 -7.12 10.51 -21.91
N THR A 324 -7.38 10.15 -23.15
CA THR A 324 -7.23 8.77 -23.62
C THR A 324 -5.84 8.59 -24.20
N LEU A 325 -5.17 7.50 -23.84
CA LEU A 325 -3.93 7.10 -24.49
C LEU A 325 -4.14 6.99 -26.01
N PRO A 326 -3.24 7.55 -26.84
CA PRO A 326 -3.16 7.15 -28.23
C PRO A 326 -2.93 5.64 -28.27
N ARG A 327 -3.70 4.92 -29.10
CA ARG A 327 -3.57 3.46 -29.21
C ARG A 327 -2.12 3.15 -29.64
N PRO A 328 -1.33 2.45 -28.80
CA PRO A 328 0.04 2.12 -29.18
C PRO A 328 -0.01 1.17 -30.40
N PRO A 329 0.93 1.32 -31.35
CA PRO A 329 0.94 0.47 -32.54
C PRO A 329 1.22 -1.00 -32.18
N PRO A 330 0.66 -1.97 -32.93
CA PRO A 330 0.95 -3.38 -32.72
C PRO A 330 2.45 -3.69 -32.83
N CYS A 331 2.97 -4.48 -31.89
CA CYS A 331 4.33 -4.99 -31.93
C CYS A 331 4.43 -6.16 -32.93
N GLY A 332 5.30 -6.05 -33.94
CA GLY A 332 5.60 -7.12 -34.89
C GLY A 332 5.25 -6.75 -36.34
N LYS A 333 6.26 -6.85 -37.20
CA LYS A 333 6.30 -6.43 -38.62
C LYS A 333 5.89 -4.97 -38.84
N ILE A 334 6.91 -4.12 -38.73
CA ILE A 334 6.93 -2.74 -39.19
C ILE A 334 6.50 -2.72 -40.68
N SER A 335 5.22 -2.51 -40.97
CA SER A 335 4.90 -1.77 -42.19
C SER A 335 5.28 -0.33 -41.87
N ALA A 336 6.39 0.14 -42.44
CA ALA A 336 7.07 1.41 -42.17
C ALA A 336 6.24 2.69 -42.47
N GLY A 337 4.90 2.59 -42.51
CA GLY A 337 3.97 3.69 -42.74
C GLY A 337 2.82 3.82 -41.73
N LYS A 338 2.77 3.03 -40.64
CA LYS A 338 1.67 3.09 -39.64
C LYS A 338 2.03 3.65 -38.27
N VAL A 339 3.31 3.98 -38.03
CA VAL A 339 3.77 4.51 -36.74
C VAL A 339 4.29 5.92 -36.96
N ASP A 340 3.82 6.87 -36.16
CA ASP A 340 4.32 8.23 -36.18
C ASP A 340 4.44 8.78 -34.75
N TYR A 341 4.97 10.00 -34.62
CA TYR A 341 5.30 10.59 -33.34
C TYR A 341 4.68 11.98 -33.13
N TYR A 342 4.00 12.17 -32.00
CA TYR A 342 3.64 13.52 -31.55
C TYR A 342 4.89 14.22 -31.02
N LYS A 343 5.31 15.31 -31.68
CA LYS A 343 6.44 16.15 -31.26
C LYS A 343 5.95 17.21 -30.29
N ILE A 344 6.53 17.27 -29.10
CA ILE A 344 6.20 18.27 -28.08
C ILE A 344 7.48 18.89 -27.58
N VAL A 345 7.58 20.20 -27.71
CA VAL A 345 8.77 20.97 -27.33
C VAL A 345 8.61 21.47 -25.90
N GLY A 346 9.71 21.46 -25.15
CA GLY A 346 9.74 21.98 -23.79
C GLY A 346 9.11 21.03 -22.78
N VAL A 347 9.51 19.76 -22.83
CA VAL A 347 8.99 18.74 -21.92
C VAL A 347 10.09 17.86 -21.36
N GLU A 348 9.98 17.58 -20.07
CA GLU A 348 10.78 16.63 -19.32
C GLU A 348 9.90 15.44 -18.89
N HIS A 349 10.52 14.28 -18.78
CA HIS A 349 9.88 13.08 -18.27
C HIS A 349 10.28 12.82 -16.82
N PHE A 350 9.33 12.40 -15.97
CA PHE A 350 9.56 12.20 -14.53
C PHE A 350 10.64 11.16 -14.20
N LEU A 351 10.98 10.25 -15.12
CA LEU A 351 12.11 9.31 -14.95
C LEU A 351 13.49 9.92 -15.27
N ASN A 352 13.57 11.11 -15.87
CA ASN A 352 14.83 11.70 -16.33
C ASN A 352 15.93 11.75 -15.24
N PRO A 353 15.66 12.11 -13.98
CA PRO A 353 16.69 12.11 -12.93
C PRO A 353 17.21 10.72 -12.51
N TYR A 354 16.54 9.63 -12.93
CA TYR A 354 16.80 8.28 -12.46
C TYR A 354 17.39 7.36 -13.53
N MET A 355 17.63 7.89 -14.72
CA MET A 355 18.11 7.11 -15.87
C MET A 355 19.62 7.26 -16.02
N ASP A 356 20.25 6.18 -16.45
CA ASP A 356 21.71 6.08 -16.51
C ASP A 356 22.28 7.03 -17.58
N ASP A 357 23.10 7.97 -17.15
CA ASP A 357 23.80 8.92 -18.01
C ASP A 357 24.90 8.27 -18.88
N SER A 358 25.07 6.94 -18.80
CA SER A 358 26.07 6.17 -19.54
C SER A 358 25.79 6.05 -21.05
N GLU A 359 24.58 6.37 -21.53
CA GLU A 359 24.30 6.36 -22.96
C GLU A 359 25.09 7.46 -23.69
N LYS A 360 25.81 7.04 -24.74
CA LYS A 360 26.54 7.97 -25.61
C LYS A 360 25.59 8.89 -26.37
N PRO A 361 25.99 10.14 -26.64
CA PRO A 361 25.23 11.04 -27.51
C PRO A 361 24.92 10.38 -28.86
N MET A 362 23.70 10.56 -29.36
CA MET A 362 23.23 9.99 -30.63
C MET A 362 22.28 10.94 -31.34
N LYS A 363 22.10 10.78 -32.64
CA LYS A 363 21.14 11.59 -33.40
C LYS A 363 19.71 11.22 -33.04
N VAL A 364 18.79 12.18 -33.12
CA VAL A 364 17.35 11.96 -32.87
C VAL A 364 16.76 10.82 -33.72
N GLY A 365 17.23 10.65 -34.96
CA GLY A 365 16.81 9.54 -35.84
C GLY A 365 17.22 8.17 -35.30
N GLU A 366 18.42 8.04 -34.73
CA GLU A 366 18.91 6.79 -34.13
C GLU A 366 18.10 6.44 -32.86
N CYS A 367 17.76 7.45 -32.06
CA CYS A 367 16.88 7.31 -30.90
C CYS A 367 15.48 6.81 -31.31
N ARG A 368 14.92 7.39 -32.39
CA ARG A 368 13.65 6.96 -32.98
C ARG A 368 13.73 5.51 -33.44
N ASP A 369 14.80 5.11 -34.12
CA ASP A 369 14.98 3.73 -34.59
C ASP A 369 15.10 2.73 -33.43
N LYS A 370 15.79 3.10 -32.33
CA LYS A 370 15.80 2.30 -31.10
C LYS A 370 14.38 2.10 -30.54
N CYS A 371 13.61 3.18 -30.42
CA CYS A 371 12.22 3.10 -29.92
C CYS A 371 11.29 2.31 -30.85
N ASN A 372 11.54 2.33 -32.16
CA ASN A 372 10.76 1.55 -33.12
C ASN A 372 11.02 0.05 -32.99
N LYS A 373 12.26 -0.34 -32.68
CA LYS A 373 12.66 -1.73 -32.46
C LYS A 373 12.22 -2.28 -31.10
N ASP A 374 12.12 -1.43 -30.09
CA ASP A 374 11.63 -1.82 -28.76
C ASP A 374 10.10 -1.72 -28.67
N CYS A 375 9.44 -2.87 -28.56
CA CYS A 375 7.99 -2.95 -28.41
C CYS A 375 7.46 -2.44 -27.07
N LYS A 376 8.32 -2.28 -26.07
CA LYS A 376 7.95 -1.66 -24.80
C LYS A 376 8.03 -0.13 -24.88
N CYS A 377 8.68 0.43 -25.91
CA CYS A 377 8.83 1.86 -26.08
C CYS A 377 7.53 2.52 -26.55
N LEU A 378 6.97 3.38 -25.70
CA LEU A 378 5.77 4.18 -26.00
C LEU A 378 6.12 5.58 -26.52
N GLY A 379 7.39 5.98 -26.44
CA GLY A 379 7.88 7.27 -26.87
C GLY A 379 9.31 7.48 -26.39
N PHE A 380 9.87 8.66 -26.64
CA PHE A 380 11.18 9.02 -26.12
C PHE A 380 11.27 10.53 -25.85
N ILE A 381 12.13 10.93 -24.92
CA ILE A 381 12.53 12.32 -24.73
C ILE A 381 13.94 12.48 -25.31
N TYR A 382 14.14 13.54 -26.07
CA TYR A 382 15.43 13.87 -26.67
C TYR A 382 15.90 15.23 -26.15
N LYS A 383 17.10 15.26 -25.58
CA LYS A 383 17.76 16.48 -25.13
C LYS A 383 18.63 17.02 -26.25
N GLU A 384 18.23 18.13 -26.87
CA GLU A 384 18.89 18.65 -28.08
C GLU A 384 20.31 19.15 -27.80
N ASP A 385 20.56 19.70 -26.61
CA ASP A 385 21.84 20.27 -26.18
C ASP A 385 22.96 19.22 -26.02
N THR A 386 22.60 18.06 -25.47
CA THR A 386 23.51 16.97 -25.11
C THR A 386 23.42 15.80 -26.08
N SER A 387 22.48 15.86 -27.04
CA SER A 387 22.14 14.77 -27.96
C SER A 387 21.85 13.45 -27.23
N LYS A 388 21.21 13.53 -26.06
CA LYS A 388 20.86 12.37 -25.24
C LYS A 388 19.45 11.87 -25.57
N CYS A 389 19.32 10.55 -25.66
CA CYS A 389 18.08 9.84 -25.93
C CYS A 389 17.57 9.18 -24.65
N LEU A 390 16.28 9.38 -24.34
CA LEU A 390 15.62 8.72 -23.23
C LEU A 390 14.40 7.94 -23.75
N LEU A 391 14.52 6.63 -23.89
CA LEU A 391 13.38 5.79 -24.23
C LEU A 391 12.39 5.74 -23.05
N ALA A 392 11.12 5.98 -23.36
CA ALA A 392 10.03 6.04 -22.39
C ALA A 392 9.13 4.81 -22.56
N PRO A 393 9.36 3.73 -21.78
CA PRO A 393 8.46 2.59 -21.80
C PRO A 393 7.16 2.87 -21.05
N LEU A 394 7.17 3.88 -20.18
CA LEU A 394 6.01 4.47 -19.50
C LEU A 394 5.96 5.93 -19.91
N LEU A 395 4.77 6.44 -20.17
CA LEU A 395 4.54 7.82 -20.60
C LEU A 395 4.29 8.75 -19.41
N GLY A 396 3.32 8.40 -18.54
CA GLY A 396 2.96 9.15 -17.33
C GLY A 396 2.79 10.66 -17.54
N THR A 397 2.88 11.46 -16.47
CA THR A 397 2.84 12.93 -16.54
C THR A 397 4.07 13.46 -17.27
N LEU A 398 3.86 14.36 -18.23
CA LEU A 398 4.94 15.20 -18.75
C LEU A 398 5.10 16.46 -17.91
N ILE A 399 6.33 16.82 -17.60
CA ILE A 399 6.66 18.04 -16.89
C ILE A 399 6.97 19.10 -17.95
N LYS A 400 6.29 20.24 -17.91
CA LYS A 400 6.67 21.38 -18.74
C LYS A 400 8.05 21.86 -18.31
N ASP A 401 8.99 21.81 -19.24
CA ASP A 401 10.35 22.28 -19.06
C ASP A 401 10.61 23.39 -20.08
N VAL A 402 11.21 24.49 -19.65
CA VAL A 402 11.50 25.63 -20.54
C VAL A 402 12.80 25.37 -21.32
N ASN A 403 13.53 24.30 -21.00
CA ASN A 403 14.75 23.89 -21.70
C ASN A 403 14.48 23.09 -22.98
N THR A 404 15.52 22.89 -23.78
CA THR A 404 15.56 22.32 -25.15
C THR A 404 15.19 20.84 -25.28
N SER A 405 14.51 20.26 -24.30
CA SER A 405 14.06 18.86 -24.36
C SER A 405 12.79 18.73 -25.21
N VAL A 406 12.76 17.73 -26.08
CA VAL A 406 11.64 17.44 -26.97
C VAL A 406 11.13 16.03 -26.73
N GLY A 407 9.84 15.90 -26.43
CA GLY A 407 9.15 14.63 -26.32
C GLY A 407 8.60 14.16 -27.66
N TYR A 408 8.75 12.87 -27.93
CA TYR A 408 8.24 12.17 -29.10
C TYR A 408 7.37 10.99 -28.64
N ILE A 409 6.05 11.09 -28.74
CA ILE A 409 5.12 10.00 -28.35
C ILE A 409 4.81 9.13 -29.54
N LYS A 410 4.97 7.82 -29.41
CA LYS A 410 4.59 6.86 -30.44
C LYS A 410 3.06 6.75 -30.51
N TYR A 411 2.49 6.89 -31.71
CA TYR A 411 1.08 6.62 -31.96
C TYR A 411 0.90 5.82 -33.27
N ALA A 412 -0.21 5.10 -33.36
CA ALA A 412 -0.63 4.46 -34.60
C ALA A 412 -1.43 5.44 -35.46
N ARG A 413 -1.03 5.60 -36.73
CA ARG A 413 -1.80 6.35 -37.74
C ARG A 413 -2.98 5.53 -38.26
#